data_AF-A0A6I4IK87-F1
#
_entry.id   AF-A0A6I4IK87-F1
#
_cell.length_a   1.000
_cell.length_b   1.000
_cell.length_c   1.000
_cell.angle_alpha   90.00
_cell.angle_beta   90.00
_cell.angle_gamma   90.00
#
_symmetry.space_group_name_H-M   'P 1'
#
loop_
_entity.id
_entity.type
_entity.pdbx_description
1 polymer ?
#
loop_
_entity_poly.entity_id
_entity_poly.type
_entity_poly.pdbx_seq_one_letter_code
_entity_poly.pdbx_strand_id
1 'polypeptide(L)' 'IGVERDEDDEMIFSSSTGLPKHYLAGHDVEEFIGVTKRWGASQSVKRIVEAAKNPPFVSNLDISKCCGNCVIN' A
#
# COMPACT_ATOMS: atom_id res chain seq x y z
N ILE A 1 -1.27 -10.86 10.24
CA ILE A 1 -1.59 -10.67 8.80
C ILE A 1 -3.03 -11.12 8.56
N GLY A 2 -3.81 -10.35 7.81
CA GLY A 2 -5.18 -10.69 7.41
C GLY A 2 -5.25 -11.33 6.02
N VAL A 3 -6.35 -12.03 5.74
CA VAL A 3 -6.69 -12.59 4.42
C VAL A 3 -7.95 -11.92 3.90
N GLU A 4 -7.94 -11.46 2.65
CA GLU A 4 -9.10 -10.85 1.99
C GLU A 4 -10.21 -11.89 1.82
N ARG A 5 -11.46 -11.47 2.08
CA ARG A 5 -12.65 -12.31 1.98
C ARG A 5 -13.74 -11.62 1.18
N ASP A 6 -14.59 -12.40 0.55
CA ASP A 6 -15.76 -11.91 -0.18
C ASP A 6 -16.99 -11.74 0.74
N GLU A 7 -18.16 -11.49 0.13
CA GLU A 7 -19.42 -11.24 0.85
C GLU A 7 -19.93 -12.49 1.60
N ASP A 8 -19.49 -13.69 1.19
CA ASP A 8 -19.86 -14.97 1.77
C ASP A 8 -18.83 -15.47 2.81
N ASP A 9 -17.86 -14.62 3.19
CA ASP A 9 -16.72 -14.91 4.06
C ASP A 9 -15.72 -15.93 3.46
N GLU A 10 -15.73 -16.17 2.16
CA GLU A 10 -14.77 -17.09 1.53
C GLU A 10 -13.45 -16.38 1.18
N MET A 11 -12.34 -17.11 1.23
CA MET A 11 -11.02 -16.55 0.95
C MET A 11 -10.86 -16.15 -0.51
N ILE A 12 -10.39 -14.93 -0.76
CA ILE A 12 -10.08 -14.47 -2.12
C ILE A 12 -8.67 -14.93 -2.50
N PHE A 13 -8.58 -15.65 -3.62
CA PHE A 13 -7.29 -16.10 -4.18
C PHE A 13 -6.81 -15.17 -5.29
N SER A 14 -5.49 -15.02 -5.38
CA SER A 14 -4.85 -14.33 -6.49
C SER A 14 -4.87 -15.20 -7.75
N SER A 15 -5.37 -14.66 -8.86
CA SER A 15 -5.36 -15.35 -10.15
C SER A 15 -3.95 -15.57 -10.72
N SER A 16 -2.96 -14.79 -10.30
CA SER A 16 -1.58 -14.92 -10.78
C SER A 16 -0.73 -15.91 -9.98
N THR A 17 -0.98 -16.03 -8.68
CA THR A 17 -0.17 -16.89 -7.79
C THR A 17 -0.92 -18.12 -7.28
N GLY A 18 -2.25 -18.15 -7.38
CA GLY A 18 -3.08 -19.20 -6.80
C GLY A 18 -3.06 -19.24 -5.27
N LEU A 19 -2.48 -18.23 -4.61
CA LEU A 19 -2.40 -18.11 -3.16
C LEU A 19 -3.46 -17.13 -2.62
N PRO A 20 -3.88 -17.24 -1.35
CA PRO A 20 -4.80 -16.28 -0.75
C PRO A 20 -4.21 -14.87 -0.81
N LYS A 21 -5.07 -13.87 -1.01
CA LYS A 21 -4.67 -12.46 -0.95
C LYS A 21 -4.57 -12.04 0.51
N HIS A 22 -3.40 -11.54 0.88
CA HIS A 22 -3.12 -11.11 2.26
C HIS A 22 -3.02 -9.59 2.33
N TYR A 23 -3.41 -9.03 3.47
CA TYR A 23 -3.26 -7.62 3.78
C TYR A 23 -2.71 -7.42 5.19
N LEU A 24 -2.17 -6.22 5.45
CA LEU A 24 -1.76 -5.82 6.79
C LEU A 24 -3.00 -5.50 7.61
N ALA A 25 -3.33 -6.34 8.58
CA ALA A 25 -4.45 -6.07 9.47
C ALA A 25 -4.05 -5.02 10.51
N GLY A 26 -5.06 -4.44 11.19
CA GLY A 26 -4.82 -3.42 12.22
C GLY A 26 -3.82 -3.87 13.29
N HIS A 27 -3.88 -5.12 13.75
CA HIS A 27 -2.92 -5.63 14.74
C HIS A 27 -1.48 -5.66 14.21
N ASP A 28 -1.27 -6.00 12.93
CA ASP A 28 0.06 -6.04 12.32
C ASP A 28 0.70 -4.65 12.33
N VAL A 29 -0.10 -3.63 12.02
CA VAL A 29 0.33 -2.23 12.01
C VAL A 29 0.67 -1.78 13.43
N GLU A 30 -0.16 -2.09 14.42
CA GLU A 30 0.08 -1.72 15.82
C GLU A 30 1.32 -2.40 16.39
N GLU A 31 1.52 -3.70 16.13
CA GLU A 31 2.73 -4.41 16.52
C GLU A 31 3.97 -3.80 15.89
N PHE A 32 3.91 -3.48 14.60
CA PHE A 32 5.01 -2.82 13.88
C PHE A 32 5.37 -1.46 14.50
N ILE A 33 4.38 -0.64 14.84
CA ILE A 33 4.58 0.64 15.53
C ILE A 33 5.25 0.40 16.89
N GLY A 34 4.77 -0.57 17.67
CA GLY A 34 5.31 -0.90 18.98
C GLY A 34 6.76 -1.40 18.94
N VAL A 35 7.12 -2.23 17.95
CA VAL A 35 8.50 -2.68 17.72
C VAL A 35 9.38 -1.50 17.33
N THR A 36 8.94 -0.67 16.39
CA THR A 36 9.69 0.50 15.92
C THR A 36 9.94 1.51 17.04
N LYS A 37 8.95 1.75 17.93
CA LYS A 37 9.13 2.63 19.09
C LYS A 37 10.16 2.11 20.10
N ARG A 38 10.22 0.79 20.30
CA ARG A 38 11.13 0.16 21.28
C ARG A 38 12.57 0.07 20.78
N TRP A 39 12.75 -0.30 19.51
CA TRP A 39 14.06 -0.66 18.96
C TRP A 39 14.59 0.32 17.92
N GLY A 40 13.78 1.31 17.53
CA GLY A 40 14.09 2.24 16.46
C GLY A 40 13.77 1.70 15.07
N ALA A 41 13.63 2.61 14.11
CA ALA A 41 13.34 2.26 12.72
C ALA A 41 14.57 1.71 11.99
N SER A 42 14.37 0.63 11.22
CA SER A 42 15.38 0.12 10.29
C SER A 42 15.60 1.09 9.13
N GLN A 43 16.70 0.92 8.38
CA GLN A 43 16.99 1.80 7.23
C GLN A 43 15.89 1.76 6.16
N SER A 44 15.32 0.59 5.89
CA SER A 44 14.20 0.47 4.94
C SER A 44 12.96 1.24 5.41
N VAL A 45 12.65 1.19 6.71
CA VAL A 45 11.51 1.94 7.28
C VAL A 45 11.76 3.44 7.22
N LYS A 46 12.99 3.89 7.51
CA LYS A 46 13.36 5.31 7.36
C LYS A 46 13.17 5.80 5.92
N ARG A 47 13.50 4.97 4.92
CA ARG A 47 13.26 5.30 3.50
C ARG A 47 11.77 5.44 3.18
N ILE A 48 10.92 4.57 3.72
CA ILE A 48 9.46 4.67 3.56
C ILE A 48 8.94 5.96 4.20
N VAL A 49 9.38 6.26 5.43
CA VAL A 49 8.99 7.50 6.13
C VAL A 49 9.42 8.74 5.33
N GLU A 50 10.62 8.73 4.77
CA GLU A 50 11.11 9.84 3.96
C GLU A 50 10.31 10.02 2.66
N ALA A 51 9.95 8.92 1.99
CA ALA A 51 9.07 8.97 0.83
C ALA A 51 7.68 9.53 1.19
N ALA A 52 7.13 9.13 2.34
CA ALA A 52 5.80 9.54 2.80
C ALA A 52 5.71 11.02 3.25
N LYS A 53 6.83 11.66 3.59
CA LYS A 53 6.87 13.11 3.90
C LYS A 53 6.65 13.99 2.68
N ASN A 54 6.86 13.46 1.48
CA ASN A 54 6.75 14.20 0.24
C ASN A 54 5.36 13.98 -0.40
N PRO A 55 4.84 14.95 -1.18
CA PRO A 55 3.64 14.70 -1.96
C PRO A 55 3.86 13.53 -2.94
N PRO A 56 2.78 12.84 -3.34
CA PRO A 56 2.91 11.75 -4.31
C PRO A 56 3.50 12.29 -5.61
N PHE A 57 4.48 11.56 -6.15
CA PHE A 57 5.14 11.93 -7.41
C PHE A 57 4.15 11.98 -8.58
N VAL A 58 3.14 11.12 -8.56
CA VAL A 58 2.02 11.14 -9.49
C VAL A 58 0.85 11.81 -8.77
N SER A 59 0.46 13.00 -9.23
CA SER A 59 -0.78 13.63 -8.79
C SER A 59 -1.99 12.77 -9.18
N ASN A 60 -3.12 12.93 -8.50
CA ASN A 60 -4.41 12.37 -8.92
C ASN A 60 -4.90 12.91 -10.29
N LEU A 61 -4.08 13.66 -11.05
CA LEU A 61 -4.40 13.98 -12.43
C LEU A 61 -4.46 12.68 -13.23
N ASP A 62 -5.67 12.41 -13.69
CA ASP A 62 -6.08 11.32 -14.54
C ASP A 62 -5.05 11.02 -15.64
N ILE A 63 -4.64 9.75 -15.76
CA ILE A 63 -3.73 9.24 -16.80
C ILE A 63 -4.21 9.63 -18.20
N SER A 64 -5.52 9.83 -18.39
CA SER A 64 -6.11 10.35 -19.64
C SER A 64 -5.58 11.73 -20.06
N LYS A 65 -5.04 12.53 -19.13
CA LYS A 65 -4.42 13.84 -19.43
C LYS A 65 -2.94 13.76 -19.77
N CYS A 66 -2.29 12.63 -19.51
CA CYS A 66 -0.84 12.44 -19.73
C CYS A 66 -0.52 11.85 -21.12
N CYS A 67 -1.51 11.37 -21.88
CA CYS A 67 -1.30 10.75 -23.20
C CYS A 67 -1.02 11.76 -24.34
N GLY A 68 -0.94 13.07 -24.03
CA GLY A 68 -0.51 14.10 -24.97
C GLY A 68 -1.52 14.45 -26.09
N ASN A 69 -2.75 13.93 -26.04
CA ASN A 69 -3.76 14.18 -27.10
C ASN A 69 -4.83 15.23 -26.75
N CYS A 70 -4.83 15.79 -25.54
CA CYS A 70 -5.76 16.87 -25.19
C CYS A 70 -5.04 18.22 -25.19
N VAL A 71 -5.41 19.02 -26.19
CA VAL A 71 -4.97 20.37 -26.51
C VAL A 71 -4.91 21.26 -25.27
N ILE A 72 -3.78 21.96 -25.13
CA ILE A 72 -3.63 23.13 -24.26
C ILE A 72 -4.57 24.20 -24.79
N ASN A 73 -5.63 24.51 -24.06
CA ASN A 73 -6.41 25.75 -24.20
C ASN A 73 -6.60 26.35 -22.81
#